data_AF-A0A1C4FGQ6-F1
#
_entry.id   AF-A0A1C4FGQ6-F1
#
_cell.length_a   1.000
_cell.length_b   1.000
_cell.length_c   1.000
_cell.angle_alpha   90.00
_cell.angle_beta   90.00
_cell.angle_gamma   90.00
#
_symmetry.space_group_name_H-M   'P 1'
#
loop_
_entity.id
_entity.type
_entity.pdbx_description
1 polymer ?
#
loop_
_entity_poly.entity_id
_entity_poly.type
_entity_poly.pdbx_seq_one_letter_code
_entity_poly.pdbx_strand_id
1 'polypeptide(L)'
;MEDKLVYFDLCGALSDIFVDNKVDFKHISSIAKNFPVTIIEEALFEWVAPVCYANLMTPAPSVWNGFDKKALWIDICNYRNKNGFAEICKHKLLVSIFKITYKKEWLTLKNEML
;
A
#
# COMPACT_ATOMS: atom_id res chain seq x y z
N MET A 1 16.91 10.28 8.24
CA MET A 1 15.87 11.04 7.51
C MET A 1 15.71 10.48 6.10
N GLU A 2 16.80 10.10 5.44
CA GLU A 2 16.83 9.41 4.14
C GLU A 2 16.05 8.09 4.13
N ASP A 3 16.18 7.22 5.14
CA ASP A 3 15.43 5.94 5.19
C ASP A 3 13.90 6.11 5.16
N LYS A 4 13.37 7.21 5.70
CA LYS A 4 11.93 7.51 5.66
C LYS A 4 11.47 7.98 4.29
N LEU A 5 12.34 8.67 3.54
CA LEU A 5 12.08 9.09 2.17
C LEU A 5 12.12 7.92 1.19
N VAL A 6 13.00 6.94 1.45
CA VAL A 6 13.11 5.75 0.60
C VAL A 6 11.79 4.96 0.58
N TYR A 7 11.18 4.69 1.73
CA TYR A 7 9.86 4.02 1.77
C TYR A 7 8.69 4.90 1.36
N PHE A 8 8.83 6.22 1.41
CA PHE A 8 7.78 7.18 1.03
C PHE A 8 7.36 6.99 -0.43
N ASP A 9 8.33 6.92 -1.34
CA ASP A 9 8.06 6.74 -2.77
C ASP A 9 7.51 5.34 -3.07
N LEU A 10 8.02 4.31 -2.39
CA LEU A 10 7.49 2.95 -2.50
C LEU A 10 6.03 2.89 -2.09
N CYS A 11 5.67 3.44 -0.92
CA CYS A 11 4.30 3.41 -0.42
C CYS A 11 3.36 4.20 -1.32
N GLY A 12 3.81 5.35 -1.83
CA GLY A 12 3.06 6.14 -2.82
C GLY A 12 2.77 5.33 -4.08
N ALA A 13 3.78 4.70 -4.67
CA ALA A 13 3.61 3.89 -5.88
C ALA A 13 2.69 2.69 -5.65
N LEU A 14 2.82 1.98 -4.52
CA LEU A 14 1.98 0.84 -4.20
C LEU A 14 0.50 1.24 -3.96
N SER A 15 0.24 2.48 -3.54
CA SER A 15 -1.13 2.98 -3.32
C SER A 15 -1.95 3.08 -4.62
N ASP A 16 -1.29 3.21 -5.77
CA ASP A 16 -1.93 3.27 -7.07
C ASP A 16 -2.68 1.97 -7.42
N ILE A 17 -2.35 0.85 -6.77
CA ILE A 17 -3.08 -0.43 -6.88
C ILE A 17 -4.52 -0.31 -6.36
N PHE A 18 -4.78 0.64 -5.45
CA PHE A 18 -6.07 0.83 -4.78
C PHE A 18 -6.90 1.95 -5.40
N VAL A 19 -6.43 2.59 -6.46
CA VAL A 19 -7.20 3.60 -7.21
C VAL A 19 -8.13 2.87 -8.18
N ASP A 20 -9.38 3.33 -8.30
CA ASP A 20 -10.38 2.76 -9.22
C ASP A 20 -10.10 3.16 -10.69
N ASN A 21 -8.92 2.78 -11.18
CA ASN A 21 -8.48 2.98 -12.55
C ASN A 21 -7.59 1.81 -13.01
N LYS A 22 -7.12 1.87 -14.26
CA LYS A 22 -6.17 0.88 -14.75
C LYS A 22 -4.82 1.07 -14.05
N VAL A 23 -4.42 0.07 -13.28
CA VAL A 23 -3.13 0.06 -12.59
C VAL A 23 -1.96 0.07 -13.59
N ASP A 24 -1.04 1.03 -13.43
CA ASP A 24 0.20 1.10 -14.20
C ASP A 24 1.33 0.32 -13.49
N PHE A 25 1.32 -1.01 -13.66
CA PHE A 25 2.33 -1.86 -13.06
C PHE A 25 3.76 -1.58 -13.53
N LYS A 26 3.95 -0.97 -14.71
CA LYS A 26 5.29 -0.60 -15.20
C LYS A 26 5.85 0.59 -14.43
N HIS A 27 5.00 1.58 -14.17
CA HIS A 27 5.39 2.69 -13.31
C HIS A 27 5.71 2.20 -11.89
N ILE A 28 4.83 1.40 -11.31
CA ILE A 28 5.01 0.87 -9.95
C ILE A 28 6.28 0.02 -9.86
N SER A 29 6.51 -0.88 -10.83
CA SER A 29 7.69 -1.75 -10.83
C SER A 29 9.00 -0.97 -10.98
N SER A 30 9.01 0.14 -11.73
CA SER A 30 10.19 1.00 -11.89
C SER A 30 10.73 1.55 -10.56
N ILE A 31 9.83 1.77 -9.59
CA ILE A 31 10.15 2.22 -8.24
C ILE A 31 10.39 1.02 -7.32
N ALA A 32 9.49 0.04 -7.35
CA ALA A 32 9.49 -1.09 -6.43
C ALA A 32 10.71 -2.02 -6.61
N LYS A 33 11.22 -2.19 -7.82
CA LYS A 33 12.39 -3.06 -8.10
C LYS A 33 13.68 -2.67 -7.38
N ASN A 34 13.74 -1.47 -6.81
CA ASN A 34 14.88 -1.00 -6.01
C ASN A 34 14.87 -1.59 -4.58
N PHE A 35 13.85 -2.39 -4.23
CA PHE A 35 13.66 -2.99 -2.92
C PHE A 35 13.66 -4.52 -2.99
N PRO A 36 14.00 -5.21 -1.89
CA PRO A 36 13.77 -6.65 -1.79
C PRO A 36 12.28 -6.99 -1.93
N VAL A 37 11.95 -8.05 -2.68
CA VAL A 37 10.56 -8.49 -2.91
C VAL A 37 9.79 -8.69 -1.60
N THR A 38 10.45 -9.16 -0.55
CA THR A 38 9.84 -9.33 0.78
C THR A 38 9.39 -8.01 1.40
N ILE A 39 10.17 -6.94 1.24
CA ILE A 39 9.85 -5.59 1.71
C ILE A 39 8.71 -4.98 0.91
N ILE A 40 8.66 -5.24 -0.40
CA ILE A 40 7.56 -4.77 -1.25
C ILE A 40 6.25 -5.45 -0.85
N GLU A 41 6.29 -6.76 -0.60
CA GLU A 41 5.11 -7.51 -0.14
C GLU A 41 4.63 -7.01 1.23
N GLU A 42 5.54 -6.80 2.18
CA GLU A 42 5.23 -6.24 3.50
C GLU A 42 4.62 -4.83 3.36
N ALA A 43 5.26 -3.94 2.60
CA ALA A 43 4.78 -2.58 2.40
C ALA A 43 3.39 -2.56 1.75
N LEU A 44 3.15 -3.42 0.74
CA LEU A 44 1.86 -3.51 0.08
C LEU A 44 0.76 -3.94 1.04
N PHE A 45 0.95 -5.07 1.73
CA PHE A 45 -0.14 -5.70 2.49
C PHE A 45 -0.26 -5.23 3.93
N GLU A 46 0.86 -4.90 4.58
CA GLU A 46 0.87 -4.55 6.01
C GLU A 46 0.86 -3.03 6.24
N TRP A 47 1.33 -2.23 5.28
CA TRP A 47 1.42 -0.77 5.44
C TRP A 47 0.38 -0.03 4.60
N VAL A 48 0.37 -0.25 3.28
CA VAL A 48 -0.44 0.51 2.31
C VAL A 48 -1.89 0.04 2.27
N ALA A 49 -2.13 -1.27 2.11
CA ALA A 49 -3.48 -1.82 1.97
C ALA A 49 -4.43 -1.46 3.12
N PRO A 50 -4.03 -1.54 4.42
CA PRO A 50 -4.94 -1.20 5.51
C PRO A 50 -5.37 0.26 5.52
N VAL A 51 -4.50 1.17 5.08
CA VAL A 51 -4.80 2.60 4.99
C VAL A 51 -5.66 2.90 3.77
N CYS A 52 -5.28 2.39 2.59
CA CYS A 52 -5.99 2.65 1.34
C CYS A 52 -7.40 2.03 1.36
N TYR A 53 -7.55 0.82 1.92
CA TYR A 53 -8.84 0.16 2.03
C TYR A 53 -9.80 0.93 2.94
N ALA A 54 -9.32 1.49 4.06
CA ALA A 54 -10.15 2.32 4.92
C ALA A 54 -10.67 3.57 4.19
N ASN A 55 -9.83 4.17 3.34
CA ASN A 55 -10.22 5.33 2.52
C ASN A 55 -11.26 4.98 1.44
N LEU A 56 -11.22 3.77 0.87
CA LEU A 56 -12.27 3.30 -0.05
C LEU A 56 -13.66 3.19 0.59
N MET A 57 -13.73 3.13 1.93
CA MET A 57 -14.98 3.09 2.68
C MET A 57 -15.50 4.50 3.03
N THR A 58 -14.83 5.56 2.60
CA THR A 58 -15.23 6.95 2.83
C THR A 58 -15.81 7.58 1.54
N PRO A 59 -16.73 8.56 1.65
CA PRO A 59 -17.23 9.24 0.45
C PRO A 59 -16.10 9.88 -0.34
N ALA A 60 -15.98 9.51 -1.62
CA ALA A 60 -14.98 10.09 -2.49
C ALA A 60 -15.23 11.60 -2.68
N PRO A 61 -14.17 12.43 -2.76
CA PRO A 61 -14.32 13.83 -3.13
C PRO A 61 -14.89 13.95 -4.55
N SER A 62 -15.49 15.11 -4.84
CA SER A 62 -16.09 15.39 -6.16
C SER A 62 -15.09 15.32 -7.32
N VAL A 63 -13.81 15.56 -7.05
CA VAL A 63 -12.68 15.32 -7.96
C VAL A 63 -11.66 14.44 -7.24
N TRP A 64 -11.45 13.22 -7.74
CA TRP A 64 -10.49 12.27 -7.20
C TRP A 64 -9.26 12.17 -8.11
N ASN A 65 -8.08 12.47 -7.56
CA ASN A 65 -6.79 12.43 -8.28
C ASN A 65 -5.85 11.33 -7.75
N GLY A 66 -6.38 10.36 -6.99
CA GLY A 66 -5.58 9.37 -6.25
C GLY A 66 -5.17 9.86 -4.86
N PHE A 67 -4.28 9.11 -4.22
CA PHE A 67 -3.83 9.38 -2.85
C PHE A 67 -2.78 10.51 -2.82
N ASP A 68 -2.97 11.48 -1.93
CA ASP A 68 -1.89 12.41 -1.59
C ASP A 68 -0.78 11.65 -0.84
N LYS A 69 0.43 11.61 -1.41
CA LYS A 69 1.54 10.83 -0.85
C LYS A 69 1.90 11.24 0.57
N LYS A 70 1.82 12.53 0.90
CA LYS A 70 2.17 13.05 2.23
C LYS A 70 1.14 12.63 3.27
N ALA A 71 -0.15 12.79 2.98
CA ALA A 71 -1.24 12.33 3.83
C ALA A 71 -1.20 10.81 4.01
N LEU A 72 -1.05 10.06 2.91
CA LEU A 72 -0.91 8.60 2.93
C LEU A 72 0.23 8.16 3.86
N TRP A 73 1.41 8.78 3.75
CA TRP A 73 2.55 8.45 4.59
C TRP A 73 2.30 8.71 6.08
N ILE A 74 1.64 9.83 6.40
CA ILE A 74 1.26 10.15 7.78
C ILE A 74 0.29 9.10 8.31
N ASP A 75 -0.71 8.70 7.51
CA ASP A 75 -1.68 7.68 7.89
C ASP A 75 -1.04 6.30 8.08
N ILE A 76 -0.08 5.92 7.23
CA ILE A 76 0.72 4.70 7.39
C ILE A 76 1.50 4.74 8.70
N CYS A 77 2.17 5.85 9.00
CA CYS A 77 2.90 6.02 10.26
C CYS A 77 1.97 5.90 11.47
N ASN A 78 0.80 6.54 11.41
CA ASN A 78 -0.20 6.50 12.48
C ASN A 78 -0.78 5.08 12.66
N TYR A 79 -1.05 4.37 11.56
CA TYR A 79 -1.55 3.00 11.59
C TYR A 79 -0.54 2.05 12.23
N ARG A 80 0.74 2.14 11.84
CA ARG A 80 1.82 1.27 12.36
C ARG A 80 2.17 1.54 13.82
N ASN A 81 1.92 2.75 14.32
CA ASN A 81 2.15 3.07 15.74
C ASN A 81 1.11 2.44 16.68
N LYS A 82 0.04 1.82 16.16
CA LYS A 82 -0.97 1.12 16.97
C LYS A 82 -0.41 -0.23 17.45
N ASN A 83 -0.43 -0.46 18.76
CA ASN A 83 0.16 -1.64 19.41
C ASN A 83 -0.80 -2.39 20.35
N GLY A 84 -2.10 -2.07 20.33
CA GLY A 84 -3.10 -2.76 21.15
C GLY A 84 -3.35 -4.19 20.67
N PHE A 85 -3.62 -5.12 21.59
CA PHE A 85 -3.86 -6.54 21.25
C PHE A 85 -4.99 -6.72 20.22
N ALA A 86 -6.11 -6.02 20.39
CA ALA A 86 -7.22 -6.06 19.44
C ALA A 86 -6.83 -5.53 18.04
N GLU A 87 -6.04 -4.46 17.98
CA GLU A 87 -5.53 -3.90 16.72
C GLU A 87 -4.58 -4.88 16.02
N ILE A 88 -3.70 -5.57 16.76
CA ILE A 88 -2.81 -6.60 16.21
C ILE A 88 -3.61 -7.76 15.62
N CYS A 89 -4.64 -8.24 16.33
CA CYS A 89 -5.50 -9.32 15.83
C CYS A 89 -6.26 -8.89 14.57
N LYS A 90 -6.86 -7.69 14.58
CA LYS A 90 -7.54 -7.09 13.42
C LYS A 90 -6.58 -6.93 12.23
N HIS A 91 -5.37 -6.44 12.47
CA HIS A 91 -4.33 -6.27 11.47
C HIS A 91 -4.01 -7.60 10.77
N LYS A 92 -3.74 -8.67 11.53
CA LYS A 92 -3.44 -10.00 10.96
C LYS A 92 -4.58 -10.55 10.10
N LEU A 93 -5.82 -10.36 10.54
CA LEU A 93 -7.00 -10.76 9.78
C LEU A 93 -7.10 -9.97 8.46
N LEU A 94 -6.99 -8.64 8.52
CA LEU A 94 -7.04 -7.77 7.34
C LEU A 94 -5.93 -8.08 6.33
N VAL A 95 -4.69 -8.26 6.79
CA VAL A 95 -3.56 -8.64 5.93
C VAL A 95 -3.85 -9.95 5.20
N SER A 96 -4.43 -10.94 5.88
CA SER A 96 -4.80 -12.22 5.27
C SER A 96 -5.87 -12.06 4.19
N ILE A 97 -6.88 -11.21 4.45
CA ILE A 97 -7.92 -10.87 3.47
C ILE A 97 -7.28 -10.16 2.27
N PHE A 98 -6.43 -9.14 2.49
CA PHE A 98 -5.80 -8.39 1.41
C PHE A 98 -4.90 -9.26 0.53
N LYS A 99 -4.14 -10.19 1.12
CA LYS A 99 -3.33 -11.15 0.34
C LYS A 99 -4.17 -12.04 -0.58
N ILE A 100 -5.42 -12.33 -0.20
CA ILE A 100 -6.37 -13.09 -1.03
C ILE A 100 -6.98 -12.16 -2.09
N THR A 101 -7.52 -11.02 -1.67
CA THR A 101 -8.23 -10.07 -2.53
C THR A 101 -7.33 -9.51 -3.63
N TYR A 102 -6.12 -9.08 -3.29
CA TYR A 102 -5.18 -8.42 -4.22
C TYR A 102 -4.09 -9.37 -4.73
N LYS A 103 -4.35 -10.69 -4.70
CA LYS A 103 -3.38 -11.70 -5.14
C LYS A 103 -2.99 -11.50 -6.61
N LYS A 104 -3.94 -11.12 -7.46
CA LYS A 104 -3.72 -10.94 -8.90
C LYS A 104 -2.80 -9.76 -9.17
N GLU A 105 -3.05 -8.65 -8.50
CA GLU A 105 -2.27 -7.41 -8.58
C GLU A 105 -0.85 -7.65 -8.07
N TRP A 106 -0.71 -8.36 -6.95
CA TRP A 106 0.59 -8.75 -6.42
C TRP A 106 1.39 -9.63 -7.39
N LEU A 107 0.78 -10.67 -7.96
CA LEU A 107 1.46 -11.54 -8.93
C LEU A 107 1.83 -10.78 -10.21
N THR A 108 0.98 -9.85 -10.66
CA THR A 108 1.26 -9.01 -11.83
C THR A 108 2.45 -8.10 -11.56
N LEU A 109 2.45 -7.38 -10.44
CA LEU A 109 3.58 -6.54 -10.04
C LEU A 109 4.86 -7.37 -9.87
N LYS A 110 4.78 -8.53 -9.23
CA LYS A 110 5.92 -9.42 -9.02
C LYS A 110 6.53 -9.86 -10.34
N ASN A 111 5.73 -10.19 -11.35
CA ASN A 111 6.22 -10.56 -12.67
C ASN A 111 6.84 -9.38 -13.42
N GLU A 112 6.31 -8.16 -13.28
CA GLU A 112 6.86 -6.95 -13.90
C GLU A 112 8.18 -6.47 -13.27
N MET A 113 8.54 -7.00 -12.10
CA MET A 113 9.82 -6.73 -11.42
C MET A 113 10.93 -7.75 -11.76
N LEU A 114 10.58 -8.90 -12.35
CA LEU A 114 11.52 -9.92 -12.82
C LEU A 114 12.19 -9.50 -14.14
#